data_AF-A0A6I9NPN0-F1
#
_entry.id   AF-A0A6I9NPN0-F1
#
_cell.length_a   1.000
_cell.length_b   1.000
_cell.length_c   1.000
_cell.angle_alpha   90.00
_cell.angle_beta   90.00
_cell.angle_gamma   90.00
#
_symmetry.space_group_name_H-M   'P 1'
#
loop_
_entity.id
_entity.type
_entity.pdbx_description
1 polymer ?
#
loop_
_entity_poly.entity_id
_entity_poly.type
_entity_poly.pdbx_seq_one_letter_code
_entity_poly.pdbx_strand_id
1 'polypeptide(L)'
;MMDKAEYVHMLNATMCATTRVMCAILENYQTEEGIVIPEKLQPFMPPGMTEIIKFVKPAPIDQETTKKAKKQQDGGGGGGGGKKKKQGGGGGDQNLPSAMETMSVNES
;
A
#
# COMPACT_ATOMS: atom_id res chain seq x y z
N MET A 1 -5.23 -3.45 63.16
CA MET A 1 -4.47 -2.97 61.98
C MET A 1 -5.41 -3.13 60.79
N MET A 2 -5.68 -2.08 60.01
CA MET A 2 -6.51 -2.22 58.81
C MET A 2 -5.71 -3.02 57.77
N ASP A 3 -6.26 -4.17 57.35
CA ASP A 3 -5.68 -4.97 56.29
C ASP A 3 -5.61 -4.17 54.99
N LYS A 4 -4.44 -4.19 54.36
CA LYS A 4 -4.18 -3.46 53.11
C LYS A 4 -4.94 -4.17 51.99
N ALA A 5 -5.78 -3.43 51.26
CA ALA A 5 -6.49 -4.00 50.12
C ALA A 5 -5.50 -4.55 49.07
N GLU A 6 -5.72 -5.79 48.65
CA GLU A 6 -4.97 -6.41 47.56
C GLU A 6 -5.54 -5.97 46.21
N TYR A 7 -4.67 -5.57 45.29
CA TYR A 7 -5.04 -5.13 43.95
C TYR A 7 -4.58 -6.13 42.91
N VAL A 8 -5.42 -6.34 41.89
CA VAL A 8 -5.12 -7.25 40.78
C VAL A 8 -4.05 -6.67 39.85
N HIS A 9 -3.25 -7.57 39.26
CA HIS A 9 -2.40 -7.21 38.12
C HIS A 9 -3.22 -7.23 36.83
N MET A 10 -3.12 -6.16 36.05
CA MET A 10 -3.76 -6.06 34.74
C MET A 10 -2.72 -6.32 33.64
N LEU A 11 -3.04 -7.20 32.70
CA LEU A 11 -2.24 -7.48 31.51
C LEU A 11 -2.99 -7.03 30.26
N ASN A 12 -2.28 -6.51 29.26
CA ASN A 12 -2.81 -6.21 27.93
C ASN A 12 -1.80 -6.59 26.85
N ALA A 13 -2.31 -6.94 25.67
CA ALA A 13 -1.52 -7.19 24.46
C ALA A 13 -2.37 -6.97 23.21
N THR A 14 -1.74 -6.51 22.12
CA THR A 14 -2.40 -6.38 20.81
C THR A 14 -2.19 -7.67 20.03
N MET A 15 -3.29 -8.38 19.73
CA MET A 15 -3.23 -9.61 18.94
C MET A 15 -2.87 -9.35 17.47
N CYS A 16 -3.52 -8.37 16.84
CA CYS A 16 -3.34 -8.08 15.41
C CYS A 16 -3.50 -6.58 15.15
N ALA A 17 -2.43 -5.94 14.67
CA ALA A 17 -2.49 -4.59 14.11
C ALA A 17 -2.73 -4.70 12.59
N THR A 18 -3.99 -4.67 12.17
CA THR A 18 -4.44 -5.04 10.81
C THR A 18 -3.60 -4.44 9.68
N THR A 19 -3.36 -3.12 9.70
CA THR A 19 -2.59 -2.44 8.65
C THR A 19 -1.13 -2.90 8.58
N ARG A 20 -0.52 -3.17 9.73
CA ARG A 20 0.87 -3.65 9.81
C ARG A 20 0.98 -5.10 9.36
N VAL A 21 0.02 -5.92 9.77
CA VAL A 21 -0.04 -7.33 9.36
C VAL A 21 -0.33 -7.45 7.87
N MET A 22 -1.17 -6.57 7.30
CA MET A 22 -1.37 -6.49 5.86
C MET A 22 -0.06 -6.20 5.13
N CYS A 23 0.74 -5.21 5.56
CA CYS A 23 2.06 -4.96 4.93
C CYS A 23 2.95 -6.20 4.99
N ALA A 24 3.02 -6.88 6.14
CA ALA A 24 3.80 -8.10 6.28
C ALA A 24 3.31 -9.22 5.37
N ILE A 25 2.00 -9.37 5.18
CA ILE A 25 1.44 -10.37 4.24
C ILE A 25 1.81 -10.00 2.80
N LEU A 26 1.62 -8.73 2.41
CA LEU A 26 1.92 -8.26 1.05
C LEU A 26 3.40 -8.47 0.69
N GLU A 27 4.33 -8.25 1.63
CA GLU A 27 5.76 -8.45 1.39
C GLU A 27 6.16 -9.93 1.36
N ASN A 28 5.66 -10.74 2.30
CA ASN A 28 6.09 -12.14 2.44
C ASN A 28 5.42 -13.10 1.43
N TYR A 29 4.25 -12.75 0.91
CA TYR A 29 3.49 -13.60 -0.01
C TYR A 29 3.46 -13.04 -1.45
N GLN A 30 4.33 -12.09 -1.78
CA GLN A 30 4.46 -11.56 -3.14
C GLN A 30 5.04 -12.60 -4.11
N THR A 31 4.43 -12.68 -5.29
CA THR A 31 4.88 -13.48 -6.44
C THR A 31 4.93 -12.58 -7.69
N GLU A 32 5.36 -13.13 -8.84
CA GLU A 32 5.37 -12.39 -10.11
C GLU A 32 3.96 -12.00 -10.58
N GLU A 33 2.95 -12.84 -10.33
CA GLU A 33 1.57 -12.62 -10.80
C GLU A 33 0.71 -11.81 -9.81
N GLY A 34 1.05 -11.83 -8.52
CA GLY A 34 0.22 -11.25 -7.46
C GLY A 34 0.65 -11.64 -6.06
N ILE A 35 -0.26 -11.50 -5.09
CA ILE A 35 -0.04 -11.87 -3.69
C ILE A 35 -0.81 -13.16 -3.37
N VAL A 36 -0.10 -14.21 -2.94
CA VAL A 36 -0.72 -15.47 -2.52
C VAL A 36 -1.41 -15.28 -1.17
N ILE A 37 -2.61 -15.82 -1.00
CA ILE A 37 -3.37 -15.67 0.24
C ILE A 37 -2.96 -16.75 1.25
N PRO A 38 -2.56 -16.38 2.49
CA PRO A 38 -2.24 -17.34 3.53
C PRO A 38 -3.39 -18.32 3.78
N GLU A 39 -3.09 -19.61 3.93
CA GLU A 39 -4.10 -20.69 4.07
C GLU A 39 -5.18 -20.39 5.13
N LYS A 40 -4.78 -19.76 6.25
CA LYS A 40 -5.71 -19.44 7.35
C LYS A 40 -6.68 -18.30 7.03
N LEU A 41 -6.36 -17.47 6.04
CA LEU A 41 -7.21 -16.37 5.61
C LEU A 41 -8.17 -16.77 4.46
N GLN A 42 -7.86 -17.83 3.71
CA GLN A 42 -8.66 -18.27 2.56
C GLN A 42 -10.16 -18.49 2.85
N PRO A 43 -10.58 -19.07 4.00
CA PRO A 43 -12.00 -19.26 4.30
C PRO A 43 -12.79 -17.95 4.49
N PHE A 44 -12.09 -16.84 4.75
CA PHE A 44 -12.67 -15.54 4.98
C PHE A 44 -12.64 -14.63 3.74
N MET A 45 -12.06 -15.13 2.63
CA MET A 45 -11.96 -14.37 1.39
C MET A 45 -13.20 -14.56 0.52
N PRO A 46 -13.57 -13.55 -0.27
CA PRO A 46 -14.71 -13.65 -1.19
C PRO A 46 -14.45 -14.69 -2.29
N PRO A 47 -15.52 -15.27 -2.87
CA PRO A 47 -15.40 -16.18 -4.01
C PRO A 47 -14.61 -15.55 -5.15
N GLY A 48 -13.64 -16.29 -5.71
CA GLY A 48 -12.80 -15.82 -6.82
C GLY A 48 -11.53 -15.06 -6.41
N MET A 49 -11.33 -14.78 -5.12
CA MET A 49 -10.06 -14.28 -4.57
C MET A 49 -9.56 -15.18 -3.44
N THR A 50 -9.63 -16.49 -3.61
CA THR A 50 -9.25 -17.44 -2.54
C THR A 50 -7.79 -17.85 -2.59
N GLU A 51 -7.15 -17.79 -3.76
CA GLU A 51 -5.78 -18.30 -3.95
C GLU A 51 -4.75 -17.17 -4.14
N ILE A 52 -5.02 -16.24 -5.06
CA ILE A 52 -4.10 -15.16 -5.41
C ILE A 52 -4.82 -13.83 -5.68
N ILE A 53 -4.26 -12.75 -5.15
CA ILE A 53 -4.65 -11.36 -5.45
C ILE A 53 -3.76 -10.87 -6.59
N LYS A 54 -4.27 -10.86 -7.83
CA LYS A 54 -3.50 -10.47 -9.02
C LYS A 54 -3.18 -8.98 -9.05
N PHE A 55 -2.02 -8.61 -9.60
CA PHE A 55 -1.69 -7.20 -9.82
C PHE A 55 -2.54 -6.60 -10.95
N VAL A 56 -3.21 -5.49 -10.65
CA VAL A 56 -4.06 -4.76 -11.61
C VAL A 56 -3.45 -3.45 -12.11
N LYS A 57 -2.32 -3.04 -11.51
CA LYS A 57 -1.60 -1.79 -11.85
C LYS A 57 -0.10 -2.08 -11.89
N PRO A 58 0.65 -1.47 -12.82
CA PRO A 58 2.10 -1.58 -12.85
C PRO A 58 2.72 -0.83 -11.67
N ALA A 59 3.93 -1.23 -11.28
CA ALA A 59 4.63 -0.61 -10.16
C ALA A 59 4.81 0.90 -10.39
N PRO A 60 4.67 1.74 -9.35
CA PRO A 60 4.77 3.19 -9.49
C PRO A 60 6.09 3.67 -10.14
N ILE A 61 7.19 2.95 -9.89
CA ILE A 61 8.52 3.26 -10.44
C ILE A 61 8.52 3.15 -11.97
N ASP A 62 7.86 2.12 -12.52
CA ASP A 62 7.80 1.87 -13.97
C ASP A 62 6.91 2.90 -14.69
N GLN A 63 5.93 3.46 -13.98
CA GLN A 63 5.10 4.54 -14.51
C GLN A 63 5.88 5.86 -14.62
N GLU A 64 6.76 6.15 -13.66
CA GLU A 64 7.55 7.37 -13.66
C GLU A 64 8.66 7.36 -14.73
N THR A 65 9.31 6.21 -14.97
CA THR A 65 10.34 6.06 -16.01
C THR A 65 9.76 6.28 -17.41
N THR A 66 8.56 5.74 -17.67
CA THR A 66 7.86 5.87 -18.95
C THR A 66 7.42 7.33 -19.21
N LYS A 67 6.92 8.04 -18.19
CA LYS A 67 6.54 9.47 -18.31
C LYS A 67 7.75 10.37 -18.56
N LYS A 68 8.91 10.07 -17.94
CA LYS A 68 10.16 10.81 -18.16
C LYS A 68 10.72 10.57 -19.57
N ALA A 69 10.69 9.33 -20.06
CA ALA A 69 11.13 8.99 -21.42
C ALA A 69 10.27 9.69 -22.51
N LYS A 70 8.95 9.74 -22.34
CA LYS A 70 8.04 10.42 -23.28
C LYS A 70 8.26 11.93 -23.35
N LYS A 71 8.66 12.57 -22.24
CA LYS A 71 9.02 14.00 -22.21
C LYS A 71 10.36 14.29 -22.91
N GLN A 72 11.24 13.30 -23.02
CA GLN A 72 12.55 13.46 -23.65
C GLN A 72 12.51 13.28 -25.18
N GLN A 73 11.47 12.65 -25.72
CA GLN A 73 11.30 12.43 -27.16
C GLN A 73 10.59 13.57 -27.89
N ASP A 74 9.83 14.41 -27.18
CA ASP A 74 9.07 15.54 -27.75
C ASP A 74 9.83 16.90 -27.70
N GLY A 75 11.03 16.92 -27.10
CA GLY A 75 11.86 18.13 -26.92
C GLY A 75 13.11 18.19 -27.80
N GLY A 76 13.11 17.51 -28.95
CA GLY A 76 14.23 17.47 -29.89
C GLY A 76 14.39 18.76 -30.69
N GLY A 77 14.92 19.82 -30.08
CA GLY A 77 15.25 21.06 -30.78
C GLY A 77 16.16 22.01 -29.99
N GLY A 78 17.48 21.83 -30.12
CA GLY A 78 18.45 22.94 -30.04
C GLY A 78 19.13 23.24 -28.69
N GLY A 79 20.38 22.77 -28.56
CA GLY A 79 21.55 23.59 -28.17
C GLY A 79 21.73 24.09 -26.73
N GLY A 80 22.83 23.64 -26.09
CA GLY A 80 23.73 24.53 -25.34
C GLY A 80 23.67 24.55 -23.80
N GLY A 81 24.71 23.95 -23.17
CA GLY A 81 25.49 24.55 -22.05
C GLY A 81 24.87 24.76 -20.65
N GLY A 82 25.52 24.20 -19.62
CA GLY A 82 25.78 24.92 -18.35
C GLY A 82 25.07 24.48 -17.05
N LYS A 83 25.87 23.95 -16.11
CA LYS A 83 25.89 24.14 -14.63
C LYS A 83 24.59 24.17 -13.77
N LYS A 84 24.60 23.25 -12.78
CA LYS A 84 24.34 23.40 -11.31
C LYS A 84 22.90 23.51 -10.74
N LYS A 85 22.63 22.53 -9.86
CA LYS A 85 22.15 22.60 -8.45
C LYS A 85 20.64 22.52 -8.12
N LYS A 86 20.35 21.48 -7.32
CA LYS A 86 19.63 21.45 -6.01
C LYS A 86 18.09 21.26 -5.95
N GLN A 87 17.75 20.37 -5.01
CA GLN A 87 16.67 20.44 -4.01
C GLN A 87 15.25 20.06 -4.44
N GLY A 88 14.83 18.83 -4.11
CA GLY A 88 14.11 18.53 -2.87
C GLY A 88 12.68 19.02 -2.72
N GLY A 89 11.81 18.10 -2.31
CA GLY A 89 10.68 18.40 -1.40
C GLY A 89 9.28 18.30 -2.01
N GLY A 90 8.56 17.26 -1.58
CA GLY A 90 7.20 17.32 -1.02
C GLY A 90 6.05 17.90 -1.85
N GLY A 91 4.98 17.12 -1.99
CA GLY A 91 3.66 17.63 -2.34
C GLY A 91 2.67 16.50 -2.55
N GLY A 92 1.78 16.28 -1.58
CA GLY A 92 0.76 15.23 -1.61
C GLY A 92 -0.24 15.42 -2.74
N ASP A 93 -0.62 14.30 -3.37
CA ASP A 93 -1.56 14.32 -4.49
C ASP A 93 -3.01 14.19 -3.97
N GLN A 94 -3.78 15.19 -4.36
CA GLN A 94 -5.15 15.46 -3.97
C GLN A 94 -6.10 14.54 -4.75
N ASN A 95 -6.22 13.27 -4.37
CA ASN A 95 -7.27 12.43 -4.97
C ASN A 95 -7.77 11.32 -4.04
N LEU A 96 -8.18 11.71 -2.83
CA LEU A 96 -8.86 10.82 -1.89
C LEU A 96 -10.37 10.63 -2.15
N PRO A 97 -11.16 11.61 -2.67
CA PRO A 97 -12.61 11.44 -2.74
C PRO A 97 -13.05 10.41 -3.77
N SER A 98 -12.32 10.26 -4.89
CA SER A 98 -12.67 9.31 -5.96
C SER A 98 -12.46 7.84 -5.57
N ALA A 99 -11.69 7.56 -4.50
CA ALA A 99 -11.44 6.20 -4.03
C ALA A 99 -12.55 5.68 -3.09
N MET A 100 -13.32 6.58 -2.47
CA MET A 100 -14.40 6.25 -1.52
C MET A 100 -15.67 5.72 -2.23
N GLU A 101 -15.99 6.21 -3.43
CA GLU A 101 -17.21 5.83 -4.15
C GLU A 101 -17.23 4.37 -4.61
N THR A 102 -16.06 3.75 -4.76
CA THR A 102 -15.96 2.33 -5.15
C THR A 102 -16.21 1.33 -4.02
N MET A 103 -16.47 1.81 -2.80
CA MET A 103 -16.74 0.96 -1.63
C MET A 103 -18.23 0.89 -1.24
N SER A 104 -19.14 1.43 -2.06
CA SER A 104 -20.58 1.22 -1.81
C SER A 104 -20.97 -0.18 -2.28
N VAL A 105 -21.02 -1.14 -1.35
CA VAL A 105 -21.68 -2.43 -1.58
C VAL A 105 -23.17 -2.19 -1.82
N ASN A 106 -23.68 -2.65 -2.96
CA ASN A 106 -25.10 -2.56 -3.30
C ASN A 106 -25.84 -3.59 -2.44
N GLU A 107 -26.77 -3.12 -1.62
CA GLU A 107 -27.62 -3.95 -0.76
C GLU A 107 -28.60 -4.76 -1.63
N SER A 108 -28.63 -6.07 -1.44
CA SER A 108 -29.64 -6.99 -1.98
C SER A 108 -29.80 -8.18 -1.05
#